data_AF-A0A139WR04-F1
#
_entry.id   AF-A0A139WR04-F1
#
_cell.length_a   1.000
_cell.length_b   1.000
_cell.length_c   1.000
_cell.angle_alpha   90.00
_cell.angle_beta   90.00
_cell.angle_gamma   90.00
#
_symmetry.space_group_name_H-M   'P 1'
#
loop_
_entity.id
_entity.type
_entity.pdbx_description
1 polymer ?
#
loop_
_entity_poly.entity_id
_entity_poly.type
_entity_poly.pdbx_seq_one_letter_code
_entity_poly.pdbx_strand_id
1 'polypeptide(L)'
;MKFLKTGFIVLGSMGLLFLGACSGSNQATNSEGSSTNSNTQTAANTETTAKDGQAHSKNDGHAHNEKDGHSHDSKNGDSHGGQVIESGQYHLELVAQKEADGTHMDFYLEKGEGHEGVTNANVTAQIQLPDGSQKSLPLTYDAKEKHYHAVFPEKAAGEYKVAILSDINGEKVNGRFTFKR
;
A
#
# COMPACT_ATOMS: atom_id res chain seq x y z
N MET A 1 -19.70 -61.44 12.36
CA MET A 1 -20.66 -60.64 13.17
C MET A 1 -20.86 -59.29 12.48
N LYS A 2 -22.03 -58.70 12.66
CA LYS A 2 -22.68 -57.69 11.83
C LYS A 2 -21.99 -56.31 11.85
N PHE A 3 -21.87 -55.66 10.68
CA PHE A 3 -21.56 -54.23 10.56
C PHE A 3 -22.85 -53.41 10.66
N LEU A 4 -22.92 -52.50 11.62
CA LEU A 4 -24.07 -51.60 11.79
C LEU A 4 -23.89 -50.37 10.89
N LYS A 5 -24.81 -50.24 9.94
CA LYS A 5 -25.11 -49.00 9.21
C LYS A 5 -25.81 -48.04 10.16
N THR A 6 -25.39 -46.78 10.18
CA THR A 6 -26.21 -45.67 10.68
C THR A 6 -25.92 -44.43 9.84
N GLY A 7 -26.89 -44.04 9.02
CA GLY A 7 -26.92 -42.76 8.33
C GLY A 7 -27.47 -41.67 9.25
N PHE A 8 -26.97 -40.46 9.08
CA PHE A 8 -27.56 -39.26 9.69
C PHE A 8 -28.25 -38.43 8.60
N ILE A 9 -29.55 -38.25 8.79
CA ILE A 9 -30.42 -37.32 8.06
C ILE A 9 -30.25 -35.96 8.72
N VAL A 10 -29.83 -34.95 7.96
CA VAL A 10 -29.88 -33.54 8.39
C VAL A 10 -31.14 -32.91 7.80
N LEU A 11 -32.12 -32.71 8.68
CA LEU A 11 -33.35 -31.96 8.45
C LEU A 11 -33.02 -30.46 8.34
N GLY A 12 -33.61 -29.81 7.35
CA GLY A 12 -33.26 -28.46 6.93
C GLY A 12 -33.82 -27.32 7.77
N SER A 13 -33.45 -26.12 7.35
CA SER A 13 -34.16 -24.88 7.62
C SER A 13 -34.11 -24.01 6.36
N MET A 14 -35.30 -23.68 5.85
CA MET A 14 -35.48 -22.63 4.84
C MET A 14 -35.32 -21.28 5.55
N GLY A 15 -34.33 -20.50 5.12
CA GLY A 15 -34.05 -19.16 5.62
C GLY A 15 -34.13 -18.11 4.51
N LEU A 16 -35.24 -17.38 4.53
CA LEU A 16 -35.70 -16.18 3.80
C LEU A 16 -34.71 -15.39 2.91
N LEU A 17 -35.17 -15.15 1.68
CA LEU A 17 -34.69 -14.13 0.75
C LEU A 17 -35.01 -12.72 1.30
N PHE A 18 -33.98 -11.89 1.47
CA PHE A 18 -34.16 -10.44 1.57
C PHE A 18 -33.74 -9.78 0.25
N LEU A 19 -34.73 -9.43 -0.57
CA LEU A 19 -34.59 -8.51 -1.69
C LEU A 19 -34.63 -7.08 -1.14
N GLY A 20 -33.47 -6.45 -1.01
CA GLY A 20 -33.34 -5.01 -0.78
C GLY A 20 -33.18 -4.27 -2.10
N ALA A 21 -34.29 -3.94 -2.76
CA ALA A 21 -34.32 -2.99 -3.88
C ALA A 21 -34.76 -1.63 -3.33
N CYS A 22 -33.82 -0.70 -3.13
CA CYS A 22 -34.15 0.72 -3.03
C CYS A 22 -33.99 1.35 -4.42
N SER A 23 -35.13 1.52 -5.06
CA SER A 23 -35.37 2.43 -6.18
C SER A 23 -35.04 3.87 -5.77
N GLY A 24 -34.38 4.61 -6.65
CA GLY A 24 -34.05 6.01 -6.44
C GLY A 24 -35.26 6.95 -6.52
N SER A 25 -35.00 8.23 -6.23
CA SER A 25 -35.37 9.38 -7.05
C SER A 25 -34.85 10.66 -6.39
N ASN A 26 -34.25 11.53 -7.21
CA ASN A 26 -33.88 12.89 -6.86
C ASN A 26 -35.11 13.69 -6.44
N GLN A 27 -34.98 14.51 -5.39
CA GLN A 27 -35.80 15.70 -5.23
C GLN A 27 -34.99 16.82 -4.59
N ALA A 28 -34.71 17.85 -5.39
CA ALA A 28 -34.29 19.15 -4.93
C ALA A 28 -35.51 19.94 -4.47
N THR A 29 -35.42 20.60 -3.33
CA THR A 29 -36.20 21.81 -3.02
C THR A 29 -35.39 22.70 -2.09
N ASN A 30 -35.02 23.88 -2.58
CA ASN A 30 -34.61 25.02 -1.76
C ASN A 30 -35.81 25.46 -0.89
N SER A 31 -35.55 25.82 0.36
CA SER A 31 -36.24 26.95 0.98
C SER A 31 -35.44 27.51 2.16
N GLU A 32 -35.44 28.83 2.22
CA GLU A 32 -34.67 29.71 3.08
C GLU A 32 -35.13 29.64 4.55
N GLY A 33 -34.20 29.88 5.46
CA GLY A 33 -34.44 29.95 6.89
C GLY A 33 -33.31 30.70 7.60
N SER A 34 -33.41 32.03 7.56
CA SER A 34 -32.71 33.07 8.32
C SER A 34 -31.83 32.64 9.51
N SER A 35 -30.58 33.11 9.54
CA SER A 35 -29.84 33.39 10.78
C SER A 35 -28.87 34.55 10.60
N THR A 36 -28.94 35.42 11.58
CA THR A 36 -28.55 36.83 11.63
C THR A 36 -27.04 37.09 11.65
N ASN A 37 -26.64 38.13 10.90
CA ASN A 37 -25.35 38.80 10.97
C ASN A 37 -25.02 39.29 12.40
N SER A 38 -23.75 39.19 12.80
CA SER A 38 -23.15 40.19 13.69
C SER A 38 -21.72 40.47 13.23
N ASN A 39 -21.57 41.69 12.76
CA ASN A 39 -20.39 42.33 12.22
C ASN A 39 -19.75 43.11 13.39
N THR A 40 -18.47 42.93 13.68
CA THR A 40 -17.73 43.86 14.53
C THR A 40 -16.43 44.26 13.85
N GLN A 41 -16.46 45.50 13.38
CA GLN A 41 -15.38 46.27 12.81
C GLN A 41 -14.63 46.96 13.96
N THR A 42 -13.30 47.00 13.92
CA THR A 42 -12.52 48.04 14.61
C THR A 42 -11.30 48.36 13.75
N ALA A 43 -11.04 49.66 13.62
CA ALA A 43 -10.19 50.28 12.61
C ALA A 43 -8.85 50.77 13.17
N ALA A 44 -7.85 50.72 12.29
CA ALA A 44 -6.85 51.75 11.95
C ALA A 44 -5.65 52.09 12.85
N ASN A 45 -4.60 52.51 12.11
CA ASN A 45 -3.37 53.26 12.41
C ASN A 45 -2.12 52.43 12.80
N THR A 46 -0.91 52.63 12.25
CA THR A 46 -0.30 53.75 11.48
C THR A 46 0.89 53.24 10.64
N GLU A 47 1.16 53.95 9.53
CA GLU A 47 2.35 53.91 8.68
C GLU A 47 3.63 54.43 9.38
N THR A 48 4.82 53.86 9.12
CA THR A 48 6.10 54.61 9.13
C THR A 48 7.18 53.90 8.29
N THR A 49 7.73 54.66 7.36
CA THR A 49 8.82 54.37 6.42
C THR A 49 10.19 54.64 7.04
N ALA A 50 11.18 53.75 6.85
CA ALA A 50 12.63 53.99 6.78
C ALA A 50 13.36 52.63 6.90
N LYS A 51 14.53 52.34 6.34
CA LYS A 51 15.44 52.90 5.34
C LYS A 51 16.61 51.91 5.34
N ASP A 52 16.99 51.45 4.15
CA ASP A 52 18.34 51.13 3.68
C ASP A 52 19.45 50.65 4.65
N GLY A 53 20.09 49.54 4.26
CA GLY A 53 21.51 49.24 4.46
C GLY A 53 21.94 48.67 5.82
N GLN A 54 22.33 47.39 5.86
CA GLN A 54 23.73 47.01 6.12
C GLN A 54 23.89 45.49 5.98
N ALA A 55 24.84 45.10 5.14
CA ALA A 55 25.29 43.74 4.92
C ALA A 55 25.87 43.09 6.18
N HIS A 56 25.56 41.81 6.40
CA HIS A 56 26.46 40.89 7.07
C HIS A 56 26.51 39.55 6.31
N SER A 57 27.58 39.42 5.55
CA SER A 57 28.11 38.21 4.96
C SER A 57 28.26 37.09 5.99
N LYS A 58 27.65 35.93 5.70
CA LYS A 58 28.26 34.61 5.96
C LYS A 58 27.92 33.68 4.80
N ASN A 59 28.97 33.42 4.02
CA ASN A 59 29.13 32.27 3.16
C ASN A 59 29.01 30.99 4.00
N ASP A 60 28.04 30.14 3.70
CA ASP A 60 28.07 28.71 4.01
C ASP A 60 27.29 28.00 2.90
N GLY A 61 28.00 27.68 1.82
CA GLY A 61 27.49 26.86 0.73
C GLY A 61 27.23 25.44 1.20
N HIS A 62 26.01 25.16 1.65
CA HIS A 62 25.51 23.81 1.78
C HIS A 62 24.72 23.46 0.53
N ALA A 63 25.43 22.83 -0.42
CA ALA A 63 24.81 22.03 -1.45
C ALA A 63 24.03 20.91 -0.77
N HIS A 64 22.71 21.01 -0.78
CA HIS A 64 21.82 19.90 -0.42
C HIS A 64 21.93 18.86 -1.53
N ASN A 65 22.83 17.90 -1.34
CA ASN A 65 22.75 16.63 -2.02
C ASN A 65 21.57 15.89 -1.37
N GLU A 66 20.40 15.93 -2.02
CA GLU A 66 19.20 15.18 -1.63
C GLU A 66 19.45 13.68 -1.85
N LYS A 67 20.29 13.11 -0.98
CA LYS A 67 20.17 11.72 -0.56
C LYS A 67 19.30 11.78 0.69
N ASP A 68 17.99 11.73 0.50
CA ASP A 68 17.04 11.41 1.57
C ASP A 68 17.23 9.95 1.96
N GLY A 69 18.36 9.69 2.62
CA GLY A 69 18.61 8.47 3.35
C GLY A 69 17.81 8.53 4.64
N HIS A 70 16.57 8.08 4.59
CA HIS A 70 15.87 7.64 5.79
C HIS A 70 16.53 6.34 6.26
N SER A 71 17.72 6.46 6.85
CA SER A 71 18.36 5.39 7.61
C SER A 71 17.60 5.25 8.92
N HIS A 72 16.54 4.46 8.92
CA HIS A 72 16.02 3.92 10.16
C HIS A 72 17.04 2.88 10.67
N ASP A 73 17.75 3.27 11.72
CA ASP A 73 18.54 2.37 12.57
C ASP A 73 17.59 1.34 13.19
N SER A 74 17.33 0.26 12.46
CA SER A 74 16.55 -0.88 12.95
C SER A 74 17.51 -1.96 13.43
N LYS A 75 17.82 -1.90 14.73
CA LYS A 75 18.20 -3.12 15.45
C LYS A 75 16.99 -4.04 15.48
N ASN A 76 16.94 -4.97 14.53
CA ASN A 76 16.13 -6.19 14.40
C ASN A 76 15.56 -6.29 12.98
N GLY A 77 16.09 -7.22 12.18
CA GLY A 77 15.68 -7.51 10.80
C GLY A 77 16.22 -6.48 9.80
N ASP A 78 17.29 -6.82 9.09
CA ASP A 78 17.84 -5.96 8.04
C ASP A 78 16.81 -5.85 6.90
N SER A 79 16.27 -4.64 6.67
CA SER A 79 15.45 -4.36 5.49
C SER A 79 16.32 -4.50 4.23
N HIS A 80 15.73 -5.10 3.19
CA HIS A 80 16.34 -5.29 1.87
C HIS A 80 16.31 -4.01 1.00
N GLY A 81 15.93 -2.86 1.56
CA GLY A 81 15.86 -1.57 0.87
C GLY A 81 14.57 -1.32 0.10
N GLY A 82 13.52 -2.10 0.39
CA GLY A 82 12.21 -2.05 -0.23
C GLY A 82 11.13 -1.40 0.63
N GLN A 83 9.89 -1.55 0.18
CA GLN A 83 8.72 -1.22 0.99
C GLN A 83 8.35 -2.40 1.87
N VAL A 84 8.19 -2.16 3.17
CA VAL A 84 7.86 -3.17 4.17
C VAL A 84 6.40 -3.05 4.60
N ILE A 85 5.76 -4.21 4.78
CA ILE A 85 4.45 -4.38 5.40
C ILE A 85 4.54 -5.49 6.43
N GLU A 86 4.15 -5.21 7.66
CA GLU A 86 3.96 -6.22 8.70
C GLU A 86 2.50 -6.72 8.68
N SER A 87 2.32 -8.04 8.59
CA SER A 87 1.01 -8.69 8.54
C SER A 87 0.94 -9.83 9.55
N GLY A 88 0.43 -9.53 10.74
CA GLY A 88 0.41 -10.49 11.85
C GLY A 88 1.84 -10.87 12.25
N GLN A 89 2.22 -12.12 12.00
CA GLN A 89 3.57 -12.62 12.29
C GLN A 89 4.50 -12.63 11.07
N TYR A 90 4.06 -12.06 9.95
CA TYR A 90 4.79 -12.08 8.70
C TYR A 90 5.33 -10.70 8.36
N HIS A 91 6.58 -10.68 7.91
CA HIS A 91 7.26 -9.53 7.34
C HIS A 91 7.23 -9.68 5.81
N LEU A 92 6.68 -8.67 5.12
CA LEU A 92 6.55 -8.65 3.67
C LEU A 92 7.31 -7.45 3.13
N GLU A 93 8.37 -7.67 2.37
CA GLU A 93 9.15 -6.60 1.76
C GLU A 93 9.19 -6.75 0.24
N LEU A 94 8.85 -5.67 -0.48
CA LEU A 94 8.95 -5.60 -1.94
C LEU A 94 10.03 -4.59 -2.34
N VAL A 95 11.04 -5.09 -3.04
CA VAL A 95 12.04 -4.28 -3.75
C VAL A 95 11.69 -4.31 -5.24
N ALA A 96 11.42 -3.13 -5.82
CA ALA A 96 11.09 -2.99 -7.23
C ALA A 96 12.20 -2.20 -7.93
N GLN A 97 13.08 -2.88 -8.65
CA GLN A 97 14.24 -2.29 -9.31
C GLN A 97 14.01 -2.13 -10.81
N LYS A 98 14.25 -0.92 -11.33
CA LYS A 98 14.14 -0.63 -12.76
C LYS A 98 15.35 -1.18 -13.51
N GLU A 99 15.08 -2.00 -14.52
CA GLU A 99 16.08 -2.58 -15.42
C GLU A 99 15.73 -2.34 -16.90
N ALA A 100 16.64 -2.71 -17.79
CA ALA A 100 16.51 -2.48 -19.23
C ALA A 100 15.37 -3.32 -19.84
N ASP A 101 15.15 -4.53 -19.33
CA ASP A 101 14.15 -5.50 -19.77
C ASP A 101 12.80 -5.34 -19.05
N GLY A 102 12.77 -4.76 -17.85
CA GLY A 102 11.53 -4.55 -17.10
C GLY A 102 11.76 -3.96 -15.71
N THR A 103 10.88 -4.26 -14.77
CA THR A 103 11.12 -4.10 -13.33
C THR A 103 11.47 -5.47 -12.76
N HIS A 104 12.64 -5.63 -12.16
CA HIS A 104 12.94 -6.76 -11.29
C HIS A 104 12.18 -6.58 -9.98
N MET A 105 11.35 -7.55 -9.62
CA MET A 105 10.55 -7.53 -8.41
C MET A 105 11.06 -8.60 -7.46
N ASP A 106 11.71 -8.19 -6.38
CA ASP A 106 12.16 -9.08 -5.32
C ASP A 106 11.22 -8.94 -4.13
N PHE A 107 10.62 -10.05 -3.74
CA PHE A 107 9.66 -10.13 -2.67
C PHE A 107 10.16 -11.08 -1.57
N TYR A 108 10.46 -10.48 -0.43
CA TYR A 108 10.86 -11.19 0.77
C TYR A 108 9.61 -11.46 1.61
N LEU A 109 9.36 -12.74 1.87
CA LEU A 109 8.29 -13.22 2.73
C LEU A 109 8.92 -13.95 3.90
N GLU A 110 8.87 -13.32 5.06
CA GLU A 110 9.59 -13.75 6.26
C GLU A 110 8.60 -13.91 7.43
N LYS A 111 8.96 -14.70 8.43
CA LYS A 111 8.09 -15.06 9.55
C LYS A 111 8.79 -14.94 10.90
N GLY A 112 8.05 -14.37 11.86
CA GLY A 112 8.47 -14.22 13.25
C GLY A 112 9.58 -13.18 13.46
N GLU A 113 9.98 -12.98 14.71
CA GLU A 113 11.00 -11.98 15.07
C GLU A 113 12.38 -12.27 14.46
N GLY A 114 12.65 -13.53 14.13
CA GLY A 114 13.90 -13.96 13.49
C GLY A 114 13.95 -13.72 11.98
N HIS A 115 12.87 -13.22 11.36
CA HIS A 115 12.78 -12.99 9.92
C HIS A 115 13.11 -14.26 9.10
N GLU A 116 12.53 -15.40 9.50
CA GLU A 116 12.78 -16.67 8.83
C GLU A 116 12.07 -16.71 7.47
N GLY A 117 12.81 -16.95 6.39
CA GLY A 117 12.26 -17.01 5.04
C GLY A 117 11.21 -18.11 4.87
N VAL A 118 10.04 -17.73 4.34
CA VAL A 118 8.94 -18.63 3.99
C VAL A 118 9.12 -19.10 2.55
N THR A 119 9.53 -20.35 2.35
CA THR A 119 9.98 -20.85 1.03
C THR A 119 8.92 -21.63 0.24
N ASN A 120 7.78 -21.92 0.86
CA ASN A 120 6.75 -22.82 0.35
C ASN A 120 5.42 -22.11 0.03
N ALA A 121 5.46 -20.81 -0.27
CA ALA A 121 4.28 -20.03 -0.61
C ALA A 121 4.02 -20.03 -2.12
N ASN A 122 2.75 -19.97 -2.51
CA ASN A 122 2.38 -19.59 -3.87
C ASN A 122 2.18 -18.07 -3.89
N VAL A 123 3.06 -17.36 -4.60
CA VAL A 123 3.08 -15.89 -4.63
C VAL A 123 2.67 -15.37 -6.01
N THR A 124 1.72 -14.44 -6.04
CA THR A 124 1.30 -13.76 -7.26
C THR A 124 1.16 -12.26 -7.03
N ALA A 125 1.75 -11.45 -7.90
CA ALA A 125 1.51 -10.03 -7.97
C ALA A 125 0.33 -9.70 -8.89
N GLN A 126 -0.67 -9.00 -8.37
CA GLN A 126 -1.68 -8.31 -9.16
C GLN A 126 -1.26 -6.84 -9.31
N ILE A 127 -0.91 -6.45 -10.53
CA ILE A 127 -0.28 -5.17 -10.84
C ILE A 127 -1.27 -4.33 -11.63
N GLN A 128 -1.68 -3.20 -11.07
CA GLN A 128 -2.39 -2.15 -11.79
C GLN A 128 -1.38 -1.20 -12.42
N LEU A 129 -1.46 -1.05 -13.75
CA LEU A 129 -0.65 -0.13 -14.55
C LEU A 129 -1.11 1.32 -14.35
N PRO A 130 -0.28 2.30 -14.77
CA PRO A 130 -0.65 3.72 -14.72
C PRO A 130 -1.93 4.08 -15.48
N ASP A 131 -2.27 3.31 -16.53
CA ASP A 131 -3.51 3.48 -17.30
C ASP A 131 -4.75 2.85 -16.62
N GLY A 132 -4.55 2.21 -15.46
CA GLY A 132 -5.59 1.53 -14.68
C GLY A 132 -5.84 0.07 -15.07
N SER A 133 -5.25 -0.43 -16.17
CA SER A 133 -5.33 -1.84 -16.55
C SER A 133 -4.61 -2.73 -15.55
N GLN A 134 -4.97 -4.03 -15.49
CA GLN A 134 -4.40 -4.98 -14.54
C GLN A 134 -3.68 -6.13 -15.23
N LYS A 135 -2.59 -6.60 -14.62
CA LYS A 135 -1.81 -7.77 -15.01
C LYS A 135 -1.59 -8.66 -13.78
N SER A 136 -1.54 -9.97 -14.03
CA SER A 136 -1.17 -10.96 -13.03
C SER A 136 0.21 -11.51 -13.36
N LEU A 137 1.11 -11.53 -12.38
CA LEU A 137 2.48 -12.02 -12.52
C LEU A 137 2.77 -13.01 -11.38
N PRO A 138 2.96 -14.32 -11.66
CA PRO A 138 3.45 -15.25 -10.65
C PRO A 138 4.92 -14.94 -10.30
N LEU A 139 5.27 -15.06 -9.02
CA LEU A 139 6.67 -14.96 -8.57
C LEU A 139 7.18 -16.36 -8.20
N THR A 140 8.45 -16.62 -8.47
CA THR A 140 9.11 -17.91 -8.20
C THR A 140 10.10 -17.76 -7.07
N TYR A 141 10.19 -18.73 -6.16
CA TYR A 141 11.19 -18.69 -5.10
C TYR A 141 12.59 -19.03 -5.65
N ASP A 142 13.56 -18.14 -5.44
CA ASP A 142 14.98 -18.40 -5.66
C ASP A 142 15.59 -18.92 -4.35
N ALA A 143 15.98 -20.20 -4.32
CA ALA A 143 16.56 -20.82 -3.12
C ALA A 143 17.99 -20.32 -2.78
N LYS A 144 18.71 -19.77 -3.76
CA LYS A 144 20.07 -19.24 -3.60
C LYS A 144 20.03 -17.84 -3.01
N GLU A 145 19.17 -16.99 -3.55
CA GLU A 145 19.02 -15.60 -3.12
C GLU A 145 17.92 -15.41 -2.05
N LYS A 146 17.20 -16.48 -1.72
CA LYS A 146 16.22 -16.62 -0.62
C LYS A 146 14.98 -15.72 -0.67
N HIS A 147 14.56 -15.29 -1.85
CA HIS A 147 13.36 -14.47 -2.03
C HIS A 147 12.53 -14.96 -3.22
N TYR A 148 11.30 -14.46 -3.33
CA TYR A 148 10.48 -14.67 -4.52
C TYR A 148 10.79 -13.59 -5.54
N HIS A 149 11.00 -13.94 -6.79
CA HIS A 149 11.35 -12.98 -7.82
C HIS A 149 10.50 -13.15 -9.09
N ALA A 150 10.39 -12.05 -9.84
CA ALA A 150 9.90 -12.03 -11.21
C ALA A 150 10.36 -10.75 -11.94
N VAL A 151 10.45 -10.82 -13.27
CA VAL A 151 10.61 -9.63 -14.12
C VAL A 151 9.26 -9.23 -14.67
N PHE A 152 8.84 -7.99 -14.38
CA PHE A 152 7.64 -7.40 -14.96
C PHE A 152 8.01 -6.56 -16.19
N PRO A 153 7.57 -6.93 -17.41
CA PRO A 153 8.12 -6.38 -18.66
C PRO A 153 7.54 -5.02 -19.07
N GLU A 154 6.50 -4.52 -18.38
CA GLU A 154 5.86 -3.25 -18.74
C GLU A 154 6.76 -2.06 -18.40
N LYS A 155 6.83 -1.07 -19.30
CA LYS A 155 7.79 0.05 -19.21
C LYS A 155 7.16 1.44 -19.23
N ALA A 156 5.82 1.52 -19.20
CA ALA A 156 5.14 2.80 -19.12
C ALA A 156 5.62 3.60 -17.89
N ALA A 157 5.82 4.90 -18.06
CA ALA A 157 6.18 5.76 -16.94
C ALA A 157 4.93 6.01 -16.07
N GLY A 158 5.13 6.15 -14.76
CA GLY A 158 4.04 6.45 -13.83
C GLY A 158 4.00 5.53 -12.62
N GLU A 159 2.93 5.65 -11.84
CA GLU A 159 2.71 4.84 -10.64
C GLU A 159 2.02 3.52 -10.97
N TYR A 160 2.60 2.45 -10.45
CA TYR A 160 2.05 1.10 -10.46
C TYR A 160 1.57 0.75 -9.06
N LYS A 161 0.40 0.12 -8.96
CA LYS A 161 -0.12 -0.40 -7.68
C LYS A 161 -0.05 -1.91 -7.71
N VAL A 162 0.49 -2.50 -6.66
CA VAL A 162 0.75 -3.94 -6.58
C VAL A 162 0.00 -4.50 -5.39
N ALA A 163 -0.78 -5.56 -5.59
CA ALA A 163 -1.22 -6.43 -4.52
C ALA A 163 -0.46 -7.76 -4.65
N ILE A 164 0.42 -8.05 -3.70
CA ILE A 164 1.04 -9.37 -3.57
C ILE A 164 0.08 -10.26 -2.81
N LEU A 165 -0.27 -11.39 -3.44
CA LEU A 165 -1.13 -12.42 -2.88
C LEU A 165 -0.26 -13.64 -2.57
N SER A 166 -0.11 -13.98 -1.29
CA SER A 166 0.66 -15.15 -0.85
C SER A 166 -0.28 -16.18 -0.23
N ASP A 167 -0.16 -17.41 -0.69
CA ASP A 167 -0.82 -18.58 -0.09
C ASP A 167 0.25 -19.49 0.53
N ILE A 168 0.26 -19.57 1.86
CA ILE A 168 1.20 -20.37 2.65
C ILE A 168 0.41 -21.55 3.22
N ASN A 169 0.38 -22.67 2.50
CA ASN A 169 -0.37 -23.87 2.89
C ASN A 169 -1.86 -23.61 3.23
N GLY A 170 -2.52 -22.71 2.50
CA GLY A 170 -3.91 -22.31 2.72
C GLY A 170 -4.09 -21.05 3.57
N GLU A 171 -3.05 -20.59 4.27
CA GLU A 171 -3.05 -19.30 4.95
C GLU A 171 -2.80 -18.17 3.94
N LYS A 172 -3.65 -17.14 3.94
CA LYS A 172 -3.52 -15.99 3.04
C LYS A 172 -2.80 -14.85 3.73
N VAL A 173 -1.67 -14.42 3.15
CA VAL A 173 -0.87 -13.30 3.65
C VAL A 173 -0.61 -12.35 2.49
N ASN A 174 -1.29 -11.21 2.48
CA ASN A 174 -1.31 -10.31 1.34
C ASN A 174 -0.73 -8.94 1.71
N GLY A 175 -0.02 -8.33 0.78
CA GLY A 175 0.56 -6.98 0.91
C GLY A 175 0.14 -6.07 -0.25
N ARG A 176 0.03 -4.77 0.01
CA ARG A 176 -0.26 -3.75 -1.02
C ARG A 176 0.88 -2.74 -1.08
N PHE A 177 1.53 -2.67 -2.22
CA PHE A 177 2.71 -1.84 -2.48
C PHE A 177 2.46 -0.92 -3.67
N THR A 178 3.35 0.03 -3.89
CA THR A 178 3.39 0.82 -5.12
C THR A 178 4.81 0.93 -5.65
N PHE A 179 5.02 1.23 -6.92
CA PHE A 179 6.33 1.67 -7.40
C PHE A 179 6.16 2.62 -8.58
N LYS A 180 7.20 3.41 -8.86
CA LYS A 180 7.24 4.31 -10.01
C LYS A 180 8.28 3.84 -11.01
N ARG A 181 7.99 3.95 -12.31
CA ARG A 181 8.95 3.74 -13.41
C ARG A 181 9.23 5.01 -14.20
#